data_AF-T1CL07-F1
#
_entry.id   AF-T1CL07-F1
#
_cell.length_a   1.000
_cell.length_b   1.000
_cell.length_c   1.000
_cell.angle_alpha   90.00
_cell.angle_beta   90.00
_cell.angle_gamma   90.00
#
_symmetry.space_group_name_H-M   'P 1'
#
loop_
_entity.id
_entity.type
_entity.pdbx_description
1 polymer ?
#
loop_
_entity_poly.entity_id
_entity_poly.type
_entity_poly.pdbx_seq_one_letter_code
_entity_poly.pdbx_strand_id
1 'polypeptide(L)'
;MEAAKQARAAIAAAKTVEQLRQAQAVVLPLEHGLSLEATAQVIGLSVGWTSRLRNAFLRGEVVGDGRTPPRGGRHHENFSPEREIEVLKPFLDRARTGGVLVVPEIKPILEAALGRPMALSTVYNLLHRHGWRKLAPDKQHPQSDAQAQQDWKKNSPRKSSSSARTGPKGHRSR
;
A
#
# COMPACT_ATOMS: atom_id res chain seq x y z
N MET A 1 38.56 4.15 -25.60
CA MET A 1 38.19 5.17 -26.61
C MET A 1 36.70 5.08 -26.98
N GLU A 2 36.20 3.91 -27.39
CA GLU A 2 34.80 3.76 -27.81
C GLU A 2 33.76 4.09 -26.71
N ALA A 3 33.97 3.60 -25.49
CA ALA A 3 33.06 3.88 -24.36
C ALA A 3 32.97 5.38 -24.00
N ALA A 4 34.06 6.14 -24.17
CA ALA A 4 34.07 7.59 -23.91
C ALA A 4 33.25 8.34 -24.96
N LYS A 5 33.40 7.98 -26.24
CA LYS A 5 32.61 8.54 -27.35
C LYS A 5 31.11 8.26 -27.17
N GLN A 6 30.76 7.03 -26.79
CA GLN A 6 29.38 6.63 -26.48
C GLN A 6 28.82 7.41 -25.29
N ALA A 7 29.59 7.55 -24.21
CA ALA A 7 29.17 8.32 -23.04
C ALA A 7 28.98 9.81 -23.38
N ARG A 8 29.83 10.39 -24.23
CA ARG A 8 29.67 11.78 -24.69
C ARG A 8 28.41 11.96 -25.54
N ALA A 9 28.08 11.01 -26.40
CA ALA A 9 26.80 11.00 -27.11
C ALA A 9 25.61 10.85 -26.14
N ALA A 10 25.74 10.01 -25.10
CA ALA A 10 24.72 9.83 -24.09
C ALA A 10 24.47 11.09 -23.24
N ILE A 11 25.50 11.92 -22.98
CA ILE A 11 25.32 13.24 -22.33
C ILE A 11 24.39 14.13 -23.17
N ALA A 12 24.60 14.19 -24.49
CA ALA A 12 23.78 15.02 -25.37
C ALA A 12 22.33 14.48 -25.51
N ALA A 13 22.15 13.17 -25.41
CA ALA A 13 20.85 12.51 -25.53
C ALA A 13 20.10 12.37 -24.19
N ALA A 14 20.72 12.71 -23.06
CA ALA A 14 20.15 12.49 -21.73
C ALA A 14 18.86 13.29 -21.53
N LYS A 15 17.80 12.61 -21.08
CA LYS A 15 16.50 13.22 -20.76
C LYS A 15 16.31 13.43 -19.27
N THR A 16 17.05 12.70 -18.45
CA THR A 16 16.98 12.76 -16.99
C THR A 16 18.33 13.12 -16.39
N VAL A 17 18.31 13.71 -15.19
CA VAL A 17 19.53 14.04 -14.43
C VAL A 17 20.34 12.77 -14.13
N GLU A 18 19.67 11.63 -13.92
CA GLU A 18 20.31 10.35 -13.65
C GLU A 18 21.07 9.82 -14.87
N GLN A 19 20.49 9.92 -16.07
CA GLN A 19 21.15 9.57 -17.32
C GLN A 19 22.36 10.47 -17.58
N LEU A 20 22.22 11.77 -17.35
CA LEU A 20 23.31 12.73 -17.48
C LEU A 20 24.48 12.38 -16.53
N ARG A 21 24.17 12.18 -15.25
CA ARG A 21 25.17 11.80 -14.23
C ARG A 21 25.83 10.45 -14.53
N GLN A 22 25.07 9.50 -15.07
CA GLN A 22 25.61 8.21 -15.47
C GLN A 22 26.67 8.34 -16.57
N ALA A 23 26.37 9.12 -17.60
CA ALA A 23 27.30 9.36 -18.70
C ALA A 23 28.51 10.20 -18.25
N GLN A 24 28.31 11.21 -17.40
CA GLN A 24 29.39 12.00 -16.79
C GLN A 24 30.34 11.13 -15.94
N ALA A 25 29.82 10.14 -15.22
CA ALA A 25 30.65 9.21 -14.43
C ALA A 25 31.63 8.38 -15.29
N VAL A 26 31.42 8.33 -16.60
CA VAL A 26 32.30 7.68 -17.59
C VAL A 26 33.20 8.71 -18.28
N VAL A 27 32.64 9.83 -18.75
CA VAL A 27 33.40 10.86 -19.48
C VAL A 27 34.44 11.53 -18.60
N LEU A 28 34.09 11.90 -17.36
CA LEU A 28 34.98 12.66 -16.47
C LEU A 28 36.28 11.90 -16.16
N PRO A 29 36.26 10.60 -15.80
CA PRO A 29 37.50 9.84 -15.65
C PRO A 29 38.24 9.56 -16.97
N LEU A 30 37.52 9.22 -18.04
CA LEU A 30 38.15 8.72 -19.27
C LEU A 30 38.71 9.84 -20.17
N GLU A 31 38.03 10.97 -20.28
CA GLU A 31 38.46 12.10 -21.12
C GLU A 31 39.24 13.17 -20.33
N HIS A 32 38.91 13.34 -19.04
CA HIS A 32 39.49 14.42 -18.22
C HIS A 32 40.41 13.91 -17.10
N GLY A 33 40.63 12.60 -16.98
CA GLY A 33 41.56 12.01 -16.00
C GLY A 33 41.15 12.20 -14.54
N LEU A 34 39.87 12.53 -14.28
CA LEU A 34 39.38 12.72 -12.92
C LEU A 34 39.37 11.40 -12.14
N SER A 35 39.76 11.46 -10.86
CA SER A 35 39.56 10.33 -9.95
C SER A 35 38.05 10.08 -9.75
N LEU A 36 37.69 8.87 -9.30
CA LEU A 36 36.29 8.58 -8.97
C LEU A 36 35.75 9.47 -7.85
N GLU A 37 36.60 9.84 -6.89
CA GLU A 37 36.25 10.72 -5.78
C GLU A 37 35.96 12.13 -6.28
N ALA A 38 36.84 12.70 -7.09
CA ALA A 38 36.64 14.01 -7.70
C ALA A 38 35.42 14.01 -8.63
N THR A 39 35.24 12.94 -9.42
CA THR A 39 34.06 12.76 -10.27
C THR A 39 32.77 12.78 -9.46
N ALA A 40 32.73 12.02 -8.35
CA ALA A 40 31.58 11.95 -7.46
C ALA A 40 31.24 13.33 -6.87
N GLN A 41 32.26 14.10 -6.47
CA GLN A 41 32.11 15.46 -5.99
C GLN A 41 31.55 16.40 -7.08
N VAL A 42 32.06 16.32 -8.31
CA VAL A 42 31.61 17.15 -9.45
C VAL A 42 30.15 16.87 -9.81
N ILE A 43 29.73 15.61 -9.85
CA ILE A 43 28.36 15.25 -10.22
C ILE A 43 27.35 15.32 -9.05
N GLY A 44 27.86 15.51 -7.83
CA GLY A 44 27.08 15.62 -6.59
C GLY A 44 26.52 14.28 -6.09
N LEU A 45 27.30 13.21 -6.15
CA LEU A 45 26.91 11.86 -5.73
C LEU A 45 27.95 11.23 -4.79
N SER A 46 27.60 10.11 -4.16
CA SER A 46 28.59 9.31 -3.40
C SER A 46 29.54 8.57 -4.35
N VAL A 47 30.76 8.26 -3.87
CA VAL A 47 31.76 7.52 -4.65
C VAL A 47 31.24 6.14 -5.06
N GLY A 48 30.57 5.44 -4.14
CA GLY A 48 29.97 4.12 -4.41
C GLY A 48 28.88 4.17 -5.49
N TRP A 49 28.00 5.19 -5.44
CA TRP A 49 26.96 5.36 -6.46
C TRP A 49 27.55 5.73 -7.82
N THR A 50 28.54 6.63 -7.83
CA THR A 50 29.28 7.04 -9.04
C THR A 50 29.95 5.83 -9.72
N SER A 51 30.62 4.98 -8.94
CA SER A 51 31.22 3.73 -9.42
C SER A 51 30.16 2.78 -10.00
N ARG A 52 29.01 2.64 -9.33
CA ARG A 52 27.88 1.82 -9.81
C ARG A 52 27.34 2.34 -11.14
N LEU A 53 27.13 3.66 -11.27
CA LEU A 53 26.65 4.30 -12.50
C LEU A 53 27.62 4.07 -13.66
N ARG A 54 28.92 4.31 -13.43
CA ARG A 54 29.98 4.07 -14.41
C ARG A 54 29.96 2.61 -14.89
N ASN A 55 29.96 1.66 -13.95
CA ASN A 55 30.01 0.24 -14.28
C ASN A 55 28.72 -0.24 -14.97
N ALA A 56 27.55 0.30 -14.60
CA ALA A 56 26.29 0.04 -15.30
C ALA A 56 26.34 0.52 -16.76
N PHE A 57 26.85 1.73 -16.99
CA PHE A 57 27.03 2.25 -18.35
C PHE A 57 27.95 1.36 -19.19
N LEU A 58 29.07 0.93 -18.62
CA LEU A 58 30.02 0.03 -19.30
C LEU A 58 29.44 -1.36 -19.60
N ARG A 59 28.40 -1.80 -18.88
CA ARG A 59 27.61 -3.01 -19.20
C ARG A 59 26.50 -2.77 -20.23
N GLY A 60 26.32 -1.53 -20.71
CA GLY A 60 25.24 -1.16 -21.63
C GLY A 60 23.89 -0.94 -20.95
N GLU A 61 23.84 -0.84 -19.61
CA GLU A 61 22.63 -0.51 -18.86
C GLU A 61 22.44 1.00 -18.84
N VAL A 62 21.24 1.48 -19.18
CA VAL A 62 20.89 2.91 -19.08
C VAL A 62 19.99 3.11 -17.87
N VAL A 63 20.38 4.01 -16.97
CA VAL A 63 19.57 4.30 -15.79
C VAL A 63 18.28 5.01 -16.20
N GLY A 64 17.15 4.56 -15.63
CA GLY A 64 15.85 5.15 -15.89
C GLY A 64 15.31 4.88 -17.30
N ASP A 65 15.79 3.84 -17.98
CA ASP A 65 15.30 3.41 -19.29
C ASP A 65 13.90 2.75 -19.27
N GLY A 66 13.30 2.63 -18.09
CA GLY A 66 12.00 1.99 -17.89
C GLY A 66 12.01 0.48 -18.10
N ARG A 67 13.16 -0.13 -18.45
CA ARG A 67 13.31 -1.58 -18.61
C ARG A 67 13.43 -2.28 -17.27
N THR A 68 14.00 -1.57 -16.28
CA THR A 68 14.01 -2.08 -14.90
C THR A 68 12.61 -1.92 -14.31
N PRO A 69 11.92 -3.02 -13.95
CA PRO A 69 10.61 -2.92 -13.32
C PRO A 69 10.72 -2.13 -12.01
N PRO A 70 9.70 -1.32 -11.67
CA PRO A 70 9.70 -0.57 -10.42
C PRO A 70 9.81 -1.54 -9.24
N ARG A 71 10.48 -1.10 -8.17
CA ARG A 71 10.55 -1.88 -6.94
C ARG A 71 9.16 -1.96 -6.29
N GLY A 72 8.82 -3.14 -5.79
CA GLY A 72 7.55 -3.43 -5.14
C GLY A 72 6.56 -4.12 -6.08
N GLY A 73 5.35 -4.37 -5.57
CA GLY A 73 4.31 -5.10 -6.29
C GLY A 73 3.82 -6.32 -5.52
N ARG A 74 2.92 -7.08 -6.18
CA ARG A 74 2.21 -8.23 -5.60
C ARG A 74 2.91 -9.56 -5.90
N HIS A 75 4.19 -9.71 -5.55
CA HIS A 75 4.96 -10.92 -5.87
C HIS A 75 4.51 -12.19 -5.12
N HIS A 76 3.82 -12.04 -3.98
CA HIS A 76 3.31 -13.13 -3.16
C HIS A 76 1.79 -13.07 -3.05
N GLU A 77 1.11 -12.82 -4.16
CA GLU A 77 -0.35 -12.85 -4.16
C GLU A 77 -0.91 -14.25 -3.98
N ASN A 78 -2.03 -14.35 -3.25
CA ASN A 78 -2.77 -15.60 -3.12
C ASN A 78 -3.63 -15.88 -4.36
N PHE A 79 -4.10 -14.83 -5.02
CA PHE A 79 -4.97 -14.89 -6.18
C PHE A 79 -4.58 -13.77 -7.14
N SER A 80 -4.76 -14.01 -8.44
CA SER A 80 -4.72 -12.92 -9.43
C SER A 80 -5.90 -11.96 -9.17
N PRO A 81 -5.79 -10.68 -9.57
CA PRO A 81 -6.89 -9.72 -9.40
C PRO A 81 -8.22 -10.21 -9.98
N GLU A 82 -8.20 -10.85 -11.16
CA GLU A 82 -9.38 -11.40 -11.82
C GLU A 82 -9.99 -12.54 -10.99
N ARG A 83 -9.14 -13.44 -10.48
CA ARG A 83 -9.58 -14.57 -9.67
C ARG A 83 -10.17 -14.12 -8.34
N GLU A 84 -9.62 -13.08 -7.72
CA GLU A 84 -10.22 -12.49 -6.52
C GLU A 84 -11.66 -12.01 -6.79
N ILE A 85 -11.89 -11.32 -7.90
CA ILE A 85 -13.22 -10.82 -8.28
C ILE A 85 -14.19 -11.98 -8.49
N GLU A 86 -13.79 -13.02 -9.22
CA GLU A 86 -14.63 -14.20 -9.48
C GLU A 86 -15.08 -14.87 -8.18
N VAL A 87 -14.15 -15.11 -7.26
CA VAL A 87 -14.43 -15.82 -6.01
C VAL A 87 -15.26 -14.94 -5.06
N LEU A 88 -15.04 -13.62 -5.07
CA LEU A 88 -15.76 -12.68 -4.19
C LEU A 88 -17.14 -12.26 -4.69
N LYS A 89 -17.39 -12.30 -6.01
CA LYS A 89 -18.65 -11.89 -6.64
C LYS A 89 -19.91 -12.38 -5.90
N PRO A 90 -20.10 -13.68 -5.60
CA PRO A 90 -21.31 -14.15 -4.93
C PRO A 90 -21.51 -13.57 -3.53
N PHE A 91 -20.44 -13.20 -2.82
CA PHE A 91 -20.52 -12.59 -1.49
C PHE A 91 -20.81 -11.11 -1.56
N LEU A 92 -20.19 -10.41 -2.52
CA LEU A 92 -20.40 -8.98 -2.74
C LEU A 92 -21.82 -8.70 -3.25
N ASP A 93 -22.38 -9.55 -4.10
CA ASP A 93 -23.76 -9.39 -4.59
C ASP A 93 -24.80 -9.56 -3.47
N ARG A 94 -24.61 -10.55 -2.58
CA ARG A 94 -25.44 -10.70 -1.37
C ARG A 94 -25.31 -9.49 -0.45
N ALA A 95 -24.10 -8.98 -0.26
CA ALA A 95 -23.85 -7.82 0.59
C ALA A 95 -24.48 -6.53 0.04
N ARG A 96 -24.47 -6.34 -1.29
CA ARG A 96 -25.12 -5.20 -1.96
C ARG A 96 -26.63 -5.19 -1.78
N THR A 97 -27.25 -6.35 -1.65
CA THR A 97 -28.71 -6.50 -1.48
C THR A 97 -29.16 -6.30 -0.02
N GLY A 98 -28.30 -5.75 0.84
CA GLY A 98 -28.56 -5.54 2.26
C GLY A 98 -28.07 -6.66 3.18
N GLY A 99 -27.36 -7.67 2.64
CA GLY A 99 -26.77 -8.74 3.43
C GLY A 99 -25.55 -8.30 4.23
N VAL A 100 -25.41 -8.79 5.46
CA VAL A 100 -24.16 -8.67 6.23
C VAL A 100 -23.18 -9.70 5.71
N LEU A 101 -21.97 -9.27 5.38
CA LEU A 101 -20.90 -10.15 4.92
C LEU A 101 -20.20 -10.77 6.13
N VAL A 102 -20.39 -12.08 6.32
CA VAL A 102 -19.88 -12.84 7.47
C VAL A 102 -18.51 -13.44 7.14
N VAL A 103 -17.43 -12.76 7.55
CA VAL A 103 -16.04 -13.16 7.23
C VAL A 103 -15.68 -14.60 7.62
N PRO A 104 -16.10 -15.14 8.77
CA PRO A 104 -15.87 -16.54 9.12
C PRO A 104 -16.45 -17.56 8.12
N GLU A 105 -17.54 -17.25 7.43
CA GLU A 105 -18.16 -18.13 6.42
C GLU A 105 -17.41 -18.09 5.08
N ILE A 106 -16.76 -16.96 4.78
CA ILE A 106 -16.07 -16.73 3.50
C ILE A 106 -14.68 -17.34 3.52
N LYS A 107 -14.02 -17.31 4.68
CA LYS A 107 -12.69 -17.88 4.87
C LYS A 107 -12.55 -19.32 4.35
N PRO A 108 -13.40 -20.30 4.75
CA PRO A 108 -13.24 -21.68 4.27
C PRO A 108 -13.43 -21.81 2.76
N ILE A 109 -14.27 -20.97 2.15
CA ILE A 109 -14.51 -20.98 0.70
C ILE A 109 -13.28 -20.43 -0.03
N LEU A 110 -12.67 -19.36 0.48
CA LEU A 110 -11.41 -18.84 -0.04
C LEU A 110 -10.25 -19.83 0.13
N GLU A 111 -10.17 -20.52 1.27
CA GLU A 111 -9.14 -21.54 1.51
C GLU A 111 -9.30 -22.75 0.61
N ALA A 112 -10.54 -23.19 0.35
CA ALA A 112 -10.82 -24.27 -0.59
C ALA A 112 -10.46 -23.88 -2.03
N ALA A 113 -10.77 -22.65 -2.45
CA ALA A 113 -10.38 -22.14 -3.76
C ALA A 113 -8.87 -21.94 -3.91
N LEU A 114 -8.16 -21.68 -2.80
CA LEU A 114 -6.70 -21.48 -2.76
C LEU A 114 -5.93 -22.80 -2.58
N GLY A 115 -6.55 -23.83 -2.00
CA GLY A 115 -5.92 -25.10 -1.65
C GLY A 115 -4.99 -25.07 -0.44
N ARG A 116 -5.00 -24.00 0.37
CA ARG A 116 -4.18 -23.87 1.58
C ARG A 116 -4.83 -22.94 2.62
N PRO A 117 -4.48 -23.09 3.90
CA PRO A 117 -5.00 -22.21 4.95
C PRO A 117 -4.53 -20.77 4.76
N MET A 118 -5.35 -19.84 5.21
CA MET A 118 -5.17 -18.39 5.11
C MET A 118 -5.46 -17.74 6.47
N ALA A 119 -4.67 -16.73 6.84
CA ALA A 119 -4.95 -15.94 8.04
C ALA A 119 -6.22 -15.08 7.87
N LEU A 120 -6.95 -14.85 8.96
CA LEU A 120 -8.12 -13.96 8.94
C LEU A 120 -7.77 -12.55 8.45
N SER A 121 -6.59 -12.03 8.83
CA SER A 121 -6.08 -10.73 8.37
C SER A 121 -5.98 -10.65 6.85
N THR A 122 -5.58 -11.74 6.18
CA THR A 122 -5.51 -11.82 4.72
C THR A 122 -6.89 -11.75 4.08
N VAL A 123 -7.90 -12.40 4.68
CA VAL A 123 -9.29 -12.31 4.22
C VAL A 123 -9.82 -10.88 4.38
N TYR A 124 -9.57 -10.23 5.53
CA TYR A 124 -9.94 -8.83 5.74
C TYR A 124 -9.25 -7.90 4.74
N ASN A 125 -7.94 -8.06 4.51
CA ASN A 125 -7.18 -7.26 3.54
C ASN A 125 -7.67 -7.48 2.11
N LEU A 126 -8.09 -8.71 1.77
CA LEU A 126 -8.70 -9.02 0.48
C LEU A 126 -10.01 -8.25 0.33
N LEU A 127 -10.94 -8.39 1.28
CA LEU A 127 -12.24 -7.72 1.23
C LEU A 127 -12.09 -6.18 1.19
N HIS A 128 -11.16 -5.62 1.96
CA HIS A 128 -10.87 -4.19 1.97
C HIS A 128 -10.39 -3.67 0.60
N ARG A 129 -9.54 -4.44 -0.09
CA ARG A 129 -9.08 -4.09 -1.46
C ARG A 129 -10.21 -4.09 -2.48
N HIS A 130 -11.22 -4.92 -2.28
CA HIS A 130 -12.45 -4.97 -3.10
C HIS A 130 -13.54 -3.99 -2.64
N GLY A 131 -13.17 -3.00 -1.83
CA GLY A 131 -14.06 -1.90 -1.44
C GLY A 131 -15.08 -2.28 -0.36
N TRP A 132 -14.96 -3.45 0.26
CA TRP A 132 -15.83 -3.82 1.37
C TRP A 132 -15.44 -3.05 2.63
N ARG A 133 -16.42 -2.38 3.25
CA ARG A 133 -16.29 -1.73 4.55
C ARG A 133 -17.21 -2.45 5.54
N LYS A 134 -16.73 -2.65 6.78
CA LYS A 134 -17.55 -3.17 7.87
C LYS A 134 -18.77 -2.26 8.04
N LEU A 135 -19.96 -2.76 7.71
CA LEU A 135 -21.20 -2.06 8.04
C LEU A 135 -21.28 -2.00 9.56
N ALA A 136 -21.08 -0.81 10.14
CA ALA A 136 -21.52 -0.57 11.50
C ALA A 136 -23.06 -0.62 11.50
N PRO A 137 -23.70 -1.07 12.59
CA PRO A 137 -25.14 -0.94 12.75
C PRO A 137 -25.53 0.51 12.47
N ASP A 138 -26.56 0.70 11.65
CA ASP A 138 -27.03 2.04 11.34
C ASP A 138 -27.39 2.76 12.65
N LYS A 139 -27.00 4.04 12.76
CA LYS A 139 -27.24 4.80 14.01
C LYS A 139 -28.72 5.10 14.20
N GLN A 140 -29.53 4.92 13.15
CA GLN A 140 -30.93 5.28 13.12
C GLN A 140 -31.77 4.01 12.94
N HIS A 141 -32.75 3.84 13.81
CA HIS A 141 -33.74 2.77 13.68
C HIS A 141 -34.72 3.14 12.55
N PRO A 142 -35.14 2.21 11.68
CA PRO A 142 -36.06 2.52 10.56
C PRO A 142 -37.39 3.16 10.99
N GLN A 143 -37.82 2.92 12.23
CA GLN A 143 -39.02 3.51 12.82
C GLN A 143 -38.69 4.70 13.76
N SER A 144 -37.51 5.30 13.65
CA SER A 144 -37.17 6.47 14.47
C SER A 144 -37.95 7.68 13.99
N ASP A 145 -38.88 8.17 14.82
CA ASP A 145 -39.52 9.46 14.60
C ASP A 145 -38.69 10.58 15.28
N ALA A 146 -38.06 11.41 14.45
CA ALA A 146 -37.24 12.52 14.92
C ALA A 146 -38.04 13.55 15.72
N GLN A 147 -39.33 13.71 15.43
CA GLN A 147 -40.21 14.65 16.13
C GLN A 147 -40.56 14.11 17.52
N ALA A 148 -40.99 12.85 17.61
CA ALA A 148 -41.23 12.19 18.90
C ALA A 148 -39.99 12.16 19.81
N GLN A 149 -38.78 11.99 19.24
CA GLN A 149 -37.53 12.05 20.00
C GLN A 149 -37.23 13.45 20.54
N GLN A 150 -37.48 14.49 19.75
CA GLN A 150 -37.30 15.88 20.19
C GLN A 150 -38.30 16.25 21.28
N ASP A 151 -39.55 15.85 21.12
CA ASP A 151 -40.62 16.13 22.07
C ASP A 151 -40.41 15.37 23.38
N TRP A 152 -39.97 14.11 23.30
CA TRP A 152 -39.53 13.36 24.48
C TRP A 152 -38.33 14.02 25.17
N LYS A 153 -37.31 14.47 24.42
CA LYS A 153 -36.13 15.13 25.00
C LYS A 153 -36.48 16.46 25.67
N LYS A 154 -37.47 17.20 25.15
CA LYS A 154 -37.98 18.44 25.76
C LYS A 154 -38.80 18.16 27.02
N ASN A 155 -39.60 17.09 27.03
CA ASN A 155 -40.50 16.73 28.13
C ASN A 155 -39.91 15.72 29.12
N SER A 156 -38.70 15.21 28.88
CA SER A 156 -38.04 14.26 29.78
C SER A 156 -37.62 14.96 31.08
N PRO A 157 -37.95 14.40 32.25
CA PRO A 157 -37.53 14.97 33.54
C PRO A 157 -36.01 15.09 33.61
N ARG A 158 -35.49 16.29 33.87
CA ARG A 158 -34.05 16.58 33.78
C ARG A 158 -33.18 15.89 34.83
N LYS A 159 -33.74 15.19 35.82
CA LYS A 159 -32.96 14.49 36.86
C LYS A 159 -33.79 13.33 37.43
N SER A 160 -33.37 12.09 37.21
CA SER A 160 -33.52 11.09 38.25
C SER A 160 -32.42 11.34 39.28
N SER A 161 -32.75 11.48 40.56
CA SER A 161 -31.74 11.49 41.62
C SER A 161 -30.86 10.25 41.45
N SER A 162 -29.53 10.42 41.48
CA SER A 162 -28.60 9.30 41.52
C SER A 162 -29.05 8.34 42.62
N SER A 163 -29.51 7.14 42.28
CA SER A 163 -29.74 6.11 43.28
C SER A 163 -28.41 5.86 44.00
N ALA A 164 -28.42 5.90 45.33
CA ALA A 164 -27.25 5.53 46.12
C ALA A 164 -26.76 4.16 45.66
N ARG A 165 -25.43 4.03 45.50
CA ARG A 165 -24.80 2.82 44.95
C ARG A 165 -24.82 1.70 46.00
N THR A 166 -25.98 1.11 46.27
CA THR A 166 -26.13 -0.09 47.10
C THR A 166 -25.90 -1.33 46.23
N GLY A 167 -24.64 -1.61 45.93
CA GLY A 167 -24.19 -2.87 45.34
C GLY A 167 -22.99 -3.41 46.11
N PRO A 168 -22.90 -4.72 46.41
CA PRO A 168 -21.78 -5.27 47.18
C PRO A 168 -20.46 -5.06 46.42
N LYS A 169 -19.40 -4.63 47.12
CA LYS A 169 -18.06 -4.59 46.54
C LYS A 169 -17.56 -6.02 46.33
N GLY A 170 -17.67 -6.52 45.11
CA GLY A 170 -17.07 -7.80 44.72
C GLY A 170 -15.54 -7.74 44.85
N HIS A 171 -14.98 -8.66 45.62
CA HIS A 171 -13.55 -8.88 45.77
C HIS A 171 -12.93 -9.24 44.40
N ARG A 172 -11.89 -8.51 43.97
CA ARG A 172 -11.00 -9.00 42.91
C ARG A 172 -9.93 -9.85 43.58
N SER A 173 -9.98 -11.17 43.37
CA SER A 173 -8.86 -12.06 43.64
C SER A 173 -7.72 -11.78 42.65
N ARG A 174 -6.49 -11.85 43.16
CA ARG A 174 -5.23 -11.73 42.43
C ARG A 174 -5.00 -12.93 41.51
#